data_AF-R5MCN1-F1
#
_entry.id   AF-R5MCN1-F1
#
_cell.length_a   1.000
_cell.length_b   1.000
_cell.length_c   1.000
_cell.angle_alpha   90.00
_cell.angle_beta   90.00
_cell.angle_gamma   90.00
#
_symmetry.space_group_name_H-M   'P 1'
#
loop_
_entity.id
_entity.type
_entity.pdbx_description
1 polymer ?
#
loop_
_entity_poly.entity_id
_entity_poly.type
_entity_poly.pdbx_seq_one_letter_code
_entity_poly.pdbx_strand_id
1 'polypeptide(L)'
;MKKFRKFTIAWGIILVLIFILFTMYSFKLDKKIKKYHELEEYFATSVSEYSDAKKDYPQTIEVINFSLSDAIEKGIVTELKIDDDICDGYVKIANDEIVTYTPYISCKNYTTKGYEKNLS
;
A
#
# COMPACT_ATOMS: atom_id res chain seq x y z
N MET A 1 -41.73 -13.27 32.82
CA MET A 1 -41.44 -13.69 31.43
C MET A 1 -41.54 -12.57 30.39
N LYS A 2 -42.64 -11.80 30.28
CA LYS A 2 -42.79 -10.73 29.24
C LYS A 2 -41.71 -9.63 29.28
N LYS A 3 -41.26 -9.21 30.47
CA LYS A 3 -40.18 -8.20 30.63
C LYS A 3 -38.82 -8.73 30.18
N PHE A 4 -38.49 -9.97 30.56
CA PHE A 4 -37.25 -10.64 30.14
C PHE A 4 -37.18 -10.83 28.61
N ARG A 5 -38.31 -11.20 27.98
CA ARG A 5 -38.41 -11.33 26.52
C ARG A 5 -38.21 -9.99 25.78
N LYS A 6 -38.68 -8.86 26.33
CA LYS A 6 -38.45 -7.54 25.75
C LYS A 6 -36.98 -7.12 25.88
N PHE A 7 -36.35 -7.43 27.01
CA PHE A 7 -34.93 -7.18 27.24
C PHE A 7 -34.05 -7.96 26.26
N THR A 8 -34.31 -9.26 26.08
CA THR A 8 -33.52 -10.08 25.15
C THR A 8 -33.70 -9.65 23.68
N ILE A 9 -34.90 -9.25 23.27
CA ILE A 9 -35.13 -8.72 21.91
C ILE A 9 -34.39 -7.40 21.70
N ALA A 10 -34.45 -6.47 22.66
CA ALA A 10 -33.75 -5.20 22.57
C ALA A 10 -32.23 -5.38 22.49
N TRP A 11 -31.66 -6.28 23.30
CA TRP A 11 -30.25 -6.63 23.23
C TRP A 11 -29.85 -7.32 21.93
N GLY A 12 -30.71 -8.17 21.38
CA GLY A 12 -30.49 -8.78 20.06
C GLY A 12 -30.39 -7.72 18.95
N ILE A 13 -31.28 -6.72 18.95
CA ILE A 13 -31.22 -5.61 17.99
C ILE A 13 -29.92 -4.81 18.13
N ILE A 14 -29.51 -4.51 19.37
CA ILE A 14 -28.25 -3.80 19.64
C ILE A 14 -27.06 -4.58 19.09
N LEU A 15 -27.00 -5.89 19.32
CA LEU A 15 -25.92 -6.73 18.77
C LEU A 15 -25.90 -6.71 17.24
N VAL A 16 -27.05 -6.83 16.59
CA VAL A 16 -27.14 -6.78 15.12
C VAL A 16 -26.66 -5.42 14.59
N LEU A 17 -27.03 -4.32 15.22
CA LEU A 17 -26.56 -2.98 14.83
C LEU A 17 -25.05 -2.83 14.97
N ILE A 18 -24.47 -3.37 16.05
CA ILE A 18 -23.02 -3.37 16.26
C ILE A 18 -22.32 -4.14 15.13
N PHE A 19 -22.82 -5.32 14.77
CA PHE A 19 -22.26 -6.10 13.65
C PHE A 19 -22.31 -5.33 12.33
N ILE A 20 -23.42 -4.68 12.01
CA ILE A 20 -23.55 -3.89 10.77
C ILE A 20 -22.53 -2.74 10.73
N LEU A 21 -22.33 -2.04 11.85
CA LEU A 21 -21.34 -0.96 11.96
C LEU A 21 -19.91 -1.47 11.75
N PHE A 22 -19.56 -2.60 12.37
CA PHE A 22 -18.25 -3.23 12.17
C PHE A 22 -18.04 -3.65 10.72
N THR A 23 -19.03 -4.27 10.08
CA THR A 23 -18.95 -4.67 8.67
C THR A 23 -18.71 -3.46 7.77
N MET A 24 -19.48 -2.37 7.93
CA MET A 24 -19.28 -1.14 7.15
C MET A 24 -17.88 -0.54 7.36
N TYR A 25 -17.36 -0.57 8.58
CA TYR A 25 -16.03 -0.07 8.89
C TYR A 25 -14.93 -0.92 8.23
N SER A 26 -15.04 -2.24 8.28
CA SER A 26 -14.10 -3.15 7.60
C SER A 26 -14.05 -2.89 6.10
N PHE A 27 -15.20 -2.78 5.42
CA PHE A 27 -15.23 -2.47 3.99
C PHE A 27 -14.58 -1.12 3.66
N LYS A 28 -14.75 -0.11 4.52
CA LYS A 28 -14.12 1.19 4.33
C LYS A 28 -12.59 1.11 4.47
N LEU A 29 -12.10 0.32 5.42
CA LEU A 29 -10.66 0.07 5.58
C LEU A 29 -10.09 -0.67 4.38
N ASP A 30 -10.75 -1.73 3.91
CA ASP A 30 -10.33 -2.50 2.74
C ASP A 30 -10.20 -1.61 1.51
N LYS A 31 -11.19 -0.73 1.27
CA LYS A 31 -11.14 0.23 0.17
C LYS A 31 -9.99 1.22 0.32
N LYS A 32 -9.70 1.67 1.54
CA LYS A 32 -8.59 2.60 1.80
C LYS A 32 -7.23 1.92 1.56
N ILE A 33 -7.06 0.70 2.06
CA ILE A 33 -5.83 -0.10 1.87
C ILE A 33 -5.62 -0.41 0.38
N LYS A 34 -6.68 -0.73 -0.35
CA LYS A 34 -6.61 -0.98 -1.80
C LYS A 34 -6.00 0.21 -2.56
N LYS A 35 -6.36 1.45 -2.21
CA LYS A 35 -5.77 2.65 -2.85
C LYS A 35 -4.25 2.70 -2.67
N TYR A 36 -3.73 2.34 -1.50
CA TYR A 36 -2.29 2.32 -1.25
C TYR A 36 -1.60 1.20 -2.05
N HIS A 37 -2.21 0.02 -2.14
CA HIS A 37 -1.67 -1.05 -2.99
C HIS A 37 -1.67 -0.70 -4.48
N GLU A 38 -2.71 0.00 -4.96
CA GLU A 38 -2.74 0.52 -6.34
C GLU A 38 -1.62 1.54 -6.58
N LEU A 39 -1.29 2.36 -5.57
CA LEU A 39 -0.16 3.31 -5.63
C LEU A 39 1.21 2.60 -5.62
N GLU A 40 1.36 1.55 -4.81
CA GLU A 40 2.53 0.68 -4.80
C GLU A 40 2.77 0.05 -6.17
N GLU A 41 1.71 -0.54 -6.75
CA GLU A 41 1.76 -1.15 -8.08
C GLU A 41 2.11 -0.13 -9.15
N TYR A 42 1.46 1.04 -9.16
CA TYR A 42 1.80 2.14 -10.06
C TYR A 42 3.28 2.53 -9.98
N PHE A 43 3.83 2.65 -8.77
CA PHE A 43 5.22 3.02 -8.58
C PHE A 43 6.17 1.94 -9.10
N ALA A 44 5.91 0.67 -8.77
CA ALA A 44 6.68 -0.47 -9.26
C ALA A 44 6.65 -0.57 -10.79
N THR A 45 5.49 -0.44 -11.42
CA THR A 45 5.32 -0.49 -12.88
C THR A 45 6.06 0.65 -13.57
N SER A 46 5.95 1.87 -13.04
CA SER A 46 6.62 3.04 -13.64
C SER A 46 8.14 2.88 -13.60
N VAL A 47 8.68 2.39 -12.48
CA VAL A 47 10.12 2.09 -12.35
C VAL A 47 10.51 0.92 -13.25
N SER A 48 9.71 -0.15 -13.34
CA SER A 48 10.02 -1.29 -14.21
C SER A 48 10.05 -0.91 -15.68
N GLU A 49 9.07 -0.12 -16.16
CA GLU A 49 9.03 0.33 -17.55
C GLU A 49 10.27 1.18 -17.90
N TYR A 50 10.69 2.05 -16.97
CA TYR A 50 11.91 2.83 -17.14
C TYR A 50 13.17 1.96 -17.15
N SER A 51 13.32 1.08 -16.15
CA SER A 51 14.48 0.20 -16.00
C SER A 51 14.60 -0.77 -17.17
N ASP A 52 13.50 -1.35 -17.65
CA ASP A 52 13.51 -2.28 -18.78
C ASP A 52 13.85 -1.55 -20.10
N ALA A 53 13.29 -0.34 -20.31
CA ALA A 53 13.60 0.46 -21.49
C ALA A 53 15.07 0.91 -21.55
N LYS A 54 15.68 1.16 -20.38
CA LYS A 54 17.09 1.56 -20.27
C LYS A 54 18.04 0.38 -20.07
N LYS A 55 17.52 -0.82 -19.79
CA LYS A 55 18.27 -1.98 -19.29
C LYS A 55 19.06 -1.65 -18.02
N ASP A 56 18.49 -0.79 -17.18
CA ASP A 56 19.08 -0.25 -15.96
C ASP A 56 18.56 -1.02 -14.74
N TYR A 57 19.10 -2.23 -14.57
CA TYR A 57 18.82 -3.14 -13.47
C TYR A 57 20.07 -3.99 -13.16
N PRO A 58 20.18 -4.59 -11.96
CA PRO A 58 21.34 -5.38 -11.56
C PRO A 58 21.58 -6.53 -12.54
N GLN A 59 22.81 -6.71 -13.01
CA GLN A 59 23.18 -7.82 -13.90
C GLN A 59 23.59 -9.09 -13.13
N THR A 60 23.72 -8.96 -11.81
CA THR A 60 24.12 -10.01 -10.86
C THR A 60 23.07 -10.08 -9.74
N ILE A 61 23.30 -10.93 -8.72
CA ILE A 61 22.44 -11.14 -7.53
C ILE A 61 22.39 -9.90 -6.61
N GLU A 62 22.74 -8.74 -7.13
CA GLU A 62 22.70 -7.47 -6.43
C GLU A 62 21.27 -6.96 -6.33
N VAL A 63 21.04 -6.21 -5.27
CA VAL A 63 19.79 -5.52 -4.99
C VAL A 63 20.08 -4.03 -5.05
N ILE A 64 19.32 -3.32 -5.86
CA ILE A 64 19.32 -1.85 -5.87
C ILE A 64 17.99 -1.34 -5.34
N ASN A 65 18.04 -0.22 -4.62
CA ASN A 65 16.83 0.49 -4.21
C ASN A 65 16.71 1.73 -5.08
N PHE A 66 15.57 1.86 -5.74
CA PHE A 66 15.26 2.99 -6.58
C PHE A 66 14.35 3.94 -5.79
N SER A 67 14.91 5.04 -5.28
CA SER A 67 14.17 5.94 -4.40
C SER A 67 13.11 6.76 -5.16
N LEU A 68 12.10 7.24 -4.43
CA LEU A 68 11.13 8.18 -5.00
C LEU A 68 11.81 9.47 -5.49
N SER A 69 12.83 9.95 -4.77
CA SER A 69 13.63 11.10 -5.22
C SER A 69 14.26 10.86 -6.59
N ASP A 70 14.90 9.70 -6.80
CA ASP A 70 15.49 9.36 -8.10
C ASP A 70 14.43 9.28 -9.20
N ALA A 71 13.26 8.75 -8.86
CA ALA A 71 12.14 8.62 -9.81
C ALA A 71 11.58 9.98 -10.23
N ILE A 72 11.51 10.94 -9.30
CA ILE A 72 11.11 12.32 -9.60
C ILE A 72 12.18 13.03 -10.42
N GLU A 73 13.46 12.91 -10.06
CA GLU A 73 14.58 13.51 -10.79
C GLU A 73 14.68 13.00 -12.24
N LYS A 74 14.41 11.71 -12.44
CA LYS A 74 14.40 11.08 -13.77
C LYS A 74 13.08 11.28 -14.52
N GLY A 75 12.09 11.95 -13.93
CA GLY A 75 10.80 12.25 -14.56
C GLY A 75 9.90 11.01 -14.77
N ILE A 76 10.11 9.95 -14.00
CA ILE A 76 9.37 8.69 -14.06
C ILE A 76 8.00 8.85 -13.39
N VAL A 77 7.99 9.50 -12.22
CA VAL A 77 6.79 9.84 -11.46
C VAL A 77 6.88 11.30 -11.02
N THR A 78 5.73 11.97 -10.85
CA THR A 78 5.71 13.36 -10.34
C THR A 78 5.66 13.39 -8.82
N GLU A 79 4.76 12.59 -8.24
CA GLU A 79 4.57 12.46 -6.80
C GLU A 79 3.87 11.13 -6.49
N LEU A 80 4.03 10.63 -5.26
CA LEU A 80 3.22 9.55 -4.72
C LEU A 80 2.27 10.14 -3.68
N LYS A 81 0.98 10.22 -4.02
CA LYS A 81 -0.01 10.89 -3.19
C LYS A 81 -1.38 10.21 -3.31
N ILE A 82 -2.08 10.08 -2.18
CA ILE A 82 -3.50 9.68 -2.14
C ILE A 82 -4.30 10.75 -1.41
N ASP A 83 -5.23 11.38 -2.12
CA ASP A 83 -6.08 12.46 -1.62
C ASP A 83 -5.24 13.66 -1.10
N ASP A 84 -4.88 13.71 0.20
CA ASP A 84 -3.98 14.72 0.80
C ASP A 84 -2.76 14.07 1.50
N ASP A 85 -2.62 12.75 1.39
CA ASP A 85 -1.58 11.96 2.04
C ASP A 85 -0.39 11.79 1.08
N ILE A 86 0.67 12.57 1.32
CA ILE A 86 1.92 12.49 0.56
C ILE A 86 2.74 11.33 1.10
N CYS A 87 3.25 10.51 0.19
CA CYS A 87 4.02 9.32 0.48
C CYS A 87 5.48 9.51 0.05
N ASP A 88 6.38 8.88 0.79
CA ASP A 88 7.75 8.61 0.40
C ASP A 88 7.91 7.12 0.09
N GLY A 89 8.97 6.71 -0.59
CA GLY A 89 9.12 5.31 -0.96
C GLY A 89 10.38 4.97 -1.74
N TYR A 90 10.56 3.68 -1.97
CA TYR A 90 11.53 3.14 -2.92
C TYR A 90 11.00 1.85 -3.55
N VAL A 91 11.51 1.51 -4.73
CA VAL A 91 11.30 0.19 -5.34
C VAL A 91 12.59 -0.59 -5.22
N LYS A 92 12.51 -1.75 -4.55
CA LYS A 92 13.62 -2.70 -4.47
C LYS A 92 13.66 -3.51 -5.76
N ILE A 93 14.75 -3.43 -6.50
CA ILE A 93 14.98 -4.17 -7.74
C ILE A 93 16.02 -5.25 -7.44
N ALA A 94 15.64 -6.51 -7.65
CA ALA A 94 16.52 -7.66 -7.44
C ALA A 94 16.51 -8.56 -8.69
N ASN A 95 17.68 -9.06 -9.08
CA ASN A 95 17.83 -9.98 -10.21
C ASN A 95 18.41 -11.32 -9.72
N ASP A 96 17.51 -12.23 -9.32
CA ASP A 96 17.83 -13.62 -8.97
C ASP A 96 17.17 -14.53 -10.02
N GLU A 97 17.78 -14.57 -11.22
CA GLU A 97 17.28 -15.19 -12.46
C GLU A 97 16.11 -14.47 -13.15
N ILE A 98 15.21 -13.84 -12.38
CA ILE A 98 14.11 -13.00 -12.87
C ILE A 98 14.19 -11.65 -12.16
N VAL A 99 14.10 -10.56 -12.93
CA VAL A 99 14.08 -9.20 -12.37
C VAL A 99 12.75 -8.99 -11.64
N THR A 100 12.84 -8.66 -10.36
CA THR A 100 11.68 -8.41 -9.50
C THR A 100 11.70 -6.96 -9.01
N TYR A 101 10.53 -6.33 -9.02
CA TYR A 101 10.32 -4.95 -8.60
C TYR A 101 9.37 -4.96 -7.41
N THR A 102 9.90 -4.74 -6.20
CA THR A 102 9.10 -4.74 -4.96
C THR A 102 8.95 -3.30 -4.44
N PRO A 103 7.75 -2.71 -4.50
CA PRO A 103 7.51 -1.35 -4.02
C PRO A 103 7.40 -1.32 -2.49
N TYR A 104 7.94 -0.26 -1.90
CA TYR A 104 7.73 0.08 -0.50
C TYR A 104 7.43 1.57 -0.38
N ILE A 105 6.27 1.91 0.17
CA ILE A 105 5.83 3.28 0.40
C ILE A 105 5.54 3.52 1.88
N SER A 106 5.73 4.76 2.30
CA SER A 106 5.40 5.25 3.63
C SER A 106 4.69 6.59 3.51
N CYS A 107 3.40 6.57 3.82
CA CYS A 107 2.51 7.71 3.88
C CYS A 107 2.13 7.98 5.35
N LYS A 108 1.42 9.07 5.63
CA LYS A 108 0.99 9.40 7.00
C LYS A 108 0.09 8.33 7.62
N ASN A 109 -0.79 7.70 6.82
CA ASN A 109 -1.77 6.73 7.31
C ASN A 109 -1.51 5.29 6.86
N TYR A 110 -0.39 5.01 6.21
CA TYR A 110 -0.08 3.70 5.67
C TYR A 110 1.43 3.55 5.49
N THR A 111 1.97 2.40 5.87
CA THR A 111 3.36 2.04 5.61
C THR A 111 3.41 0.60 5.16
N THR A 112 4.06 0.34 4.02
CA THR A 112 4.27 -1.01 3.51
C THR A 112 5.03 -1.83 4.55
N LYS A 113 4.61 -3.07 4.77
CA LYS A 113 5.29 -3.96 5.70
C LYS A 113 6.72 -4.23 5.22
N GLY A 114 7.70 -3.93 6.06
CA GLY A 114 9.12 -4.09 5.72
C GLY A 114 9.75 -2.88 5.01
N TYR A 115 9.05 -1.75 4.95
CA TYR A 115 9.66 -0.48 4.55
C TYR A 115 10.78 -0.08 5.53
N GLU A 116 11.97 0.23 5.00
CA GLU A 116 13.10 0.72 5.77
C GLU A 116 13.48 2.14 5.32
N LYS A 117 13.39 3.10 6.24
CA LYS A 117 13.56 4.54 5.94
C LYS A 117 14.97 4.96 5.52
N ASN A 118 15.99 4.12 5.75
CA ASN A 118 17.41 4.46 5.58
C ASN A 118 18.12 3.58 4.55
N LEU A 119 17.40 3.00 3.60
CA LEU A 119 17.98 2.31 2.45
C LEU A 119 18.32 3.33 1.35
N SER A 120 19.26 4.21 1.66
CA SER A 120 19.96 5.07 0.69
C SER A 120 21.15 4.34 0.10
#